data_AF-A0AAD5G9D0-F1
#
_entry.id   AF-A0AAD5G9D0-F1
#
_cell.length_a   1.000
_cell.length_b   1.000
_cell.length_c   1.000
_cell.angle_alpha   90.00
_cell.angle_beta   90.00
_cell.angle_gamma   90.00
#
_symmetry.space_group_name_H-M   'P 1'
#
loop_
_entity.id
_entity.type
_entity.pdbx_description
1 polymer ?
#
loop_
_entity_poly.entity_id
_entity_poly.type
_entity_poly.pdbx_seq_one_letter_code
_entity_poly.pdbx_strand_id
1 'polypeptide(L)'
;EEMKNSRIRKRASSSSQTHPRVGQPELHFTFFHRPNKFLESNDKSGQVAGVNFEKTTLKGSAGAGNQIAAGTGEYEDLKCGLVLKSIGYKSIPVDGLPFDYSKGVVPNIRGRVLSSSDVDQPETGLWQAFLKT
;
A
#
# COMPACT_ATOMS: atom_id res chain seq x y z
N GLU A 1 23.18 -6.11 -24.27
CA GLU A 1 22.57 -5.03 -23.45
C GLU A 1 21.24 -4.48 -23.97
N GLU A 2 20.99 -4.39 -25.29
CA GLU A 2 19.75 -3.77 -25.80
C GLU A 2 18.50 -4.68 -25.80
N MET A 3 18.67 -6.00 -25.66
CA MET A 3 17.61 -7.01 -25.87
C MET A 3 16.77 -7.37 -24.62
N LYS A 4 17.12 -6.85 -23.43
CA LYS A 4 16.36 -7.07 -22.18
C LYS A 4 15.29 -5.99 -21.93
N ASN A 5 15.49 -4.77 -22.43
CA ASN A 5 14.55 -3.65 -22.21
C ASN A 5 13.32 -3.69 -23.13
N SER A 6 13.35 -4.44 -24.23
CA SER A 6 12.21 -4.54 -25.15
C SER A 6 11.09 -5.46 -24.65
N ARG A 7 11.42 -6.46 -23.81
CA ARG A 7 10.43 -7.44 -23.32
C ARG A 7 9.46 -6.85 -22.30
N ILE A 8 9.92 -5.89 -21.49
CA ILE A 8 9.11 -5.25 -20.46
C ILE A 8 8.11 -4.26 -21.09
N ARG A 9 8.52 -3.54 -22.14
CA ARG A 9 7.65 -2.54 -22.80
C ARG A 9 6.53 -3.16 -23.63
N LYS A 10 6.72 -4.36 -24.18
CA LYS A 10 5.74 -4.98 -25.11
C LYS A 10 4.50 -5.59 -24.42
N ARG A 11 4.54 -5.80 -23.09
CA ARG A 11 3.38 -6.31 -22.32
C ARG A 11 2.47 -5.22 -21.77
N ALA A 12 2.95 -3.98 -21.65
CA ALA A 12 2.14 -2.87 -21.13
C ALA A 12 1.14 -2.30 -22.15
N SER A 13 1.28 -2.64 -23.45
CA SER A 13 0.45 -2.10 -24.55
C SER A 13 -0.36 -3.15 -25.30
N SER A 14 -0.44 -4.40 -24.80
CA SER A 14 -1.36 -5.41 -25.33
C SER A 14 -2.36 -5.82 -24.27
N SER A 15 -3.40 -5.01 -24.08
CA SER A 15 -4.65 -5.50 -23.51
C SER A 15 -5.28 -6.47 -24.51
N SER A 16 -4.79 -7.71 -24.54
CA SER A 16 -5.59 -8.79 -25.11
C SER A 16 -6.88 -8.84 -24.30
N GLN A 17 -8.02 -8.59 -24.93
CA GLN A 17 -9.33 -8.85 -24.34
C GLN A 17 -9.39 -10.33 -23.95
N THR A 18 -9.02 -10.63 -22.71
CA THR A 18 -9.27 -11.91 -22.08
C THR A 18 -10.78 -12.02 -21.96
N HIS A 19 -11.36 -12.89 -22.78
CA HIS A 19 -12.77 -13.22 -22.64
C HIS A 19 -12.96 -13.86 -21.27
N PRO A 20 -13.93 -13.42 -20.46
CA PRO A 20 -14.16 -14.02 -19.15
C PRO A 20 -14.41 -15.51 -19.32
N ARG A 21 -13.56 -16.33 -18.70
CA ARG A 21 -13.75 -17.79 -18.73
C ARG A 21 -14.74 -18.13 -17.63
N VAL A 22 -15.99 -18.29 -18.02
CA VAL A 22 -17.09 -18.63 -17.11
C VAL A 22 -16.68 -19.83 -16.23
N GLY A 23 -16.69 -19.61 -14.91
CA GLY A 23 -16.42 -20.66 -13.92
C GLY A 23 -14.98 -20.79 -13.43
N GLN A 24 -14.04 -19.91 -13.82
CA GLN A 24 -12.68 -19.92 -13.28
C GLN A 24 -12.39 -18.69 -12.42
N PRO A 25 -11.59 -18.82 -11.34
CA PRO A 25 -11.10 -17.66 -10.59
C PRO A 25 -10.26 -16.76 -11.48
N GLU A 26 -10.56 -15.46 -11.46
CA GLU A 26 -9.80 -14.44 -12.19
C GLU A 26 -9.09 -13.50 -11.21
N LEU A 27 -7.90 -13.05 -11.60
CA LEU A 27 -7.12 -12.07 -10.87
C LEU A 27 -6.92 -10.83 -11.73
N HIS A 28 -7.51 -9.73 -11.30
CA HIS A 28 -7.44 -8.43 -11.98
C HIS A 28 -6.50 -7.50 -11.21
N PHE A 29 -5.55 -6.88 -11.93
CA PHE A 29 -4.68 -5.84 -11.39
C PHE A 29 -5.15 -4.48 -11.89
N THR A 30 -5.76 -3.71 -11.00
CA THR A 30 -6.22 -2.36 -11.30
C THR A 30 -5.28 -1.34 -10.65
N PHE A 31 -4.80 -0.38 -11.46
CA PHE A 31 -3.92 0.70 -11.03
C PHE A 31 -4.66 2.03 -11.02
N PHE A 32 -4.07 3.05 -10.41
CA PHE A 32 -4.62 4.42 -10.38
C PHE A 32 -5.95 4.57 -9.63
N HIS A 33 -6.21 3.74 -8.63
CA HIS A 33 -7.41 3.83 -7.79
C HIS A 33 -7.03 3.97 -6.33
N ARG A 34 -7.57 4.99 -5.65
CA ARG A 34 -7.47 5.13 -4.20
C ARG A 34 -8.81 4.75 -3.55
N PRO A 35 -8.83 3.92 -2.49
CA PRO A 35 -10.08 3.61 -1.79
C PRO A 35 -10.60 4.87 -1.10
N ASN A 36 -11.81 5.29 -1.44
CA ASN A 36 -12.46 6.47 -0.87
C ASN A 36 -13.36 6.10 0.32
N LYS A 37 -14.24 5.09 0.16
CA LYS A 37 -15.08 4.55 1.25
C LYS A 37 -15.53 3.12 0.99
N PHE A 38 -15.89 2.42 2.06
CA PHE A 38 -16.57 1.13 1.96
C PHE A 38 -18.08 1.34 1.83
N LEU A 39 -18.71 0.52 0.98
CA LEU A 39 -20.15 0.52 0.80
C LEU A 39 -20.75 -0.54 1.72
N GLU A 40 -21.80 -0.17 2.45
CA GLU A 40 -22.53 -1.08 3.32
C GLU A 40 -23.63 -1.82 2.55
N SER A 41 -23.91 -3.06 2.94
CA SER A 41 -25.00 -3.86 2.40
C SER A 41 -26.36 -3.34 2.87
N ASN A 42 -27.33 -3.28 1.96
CA ASN A 42 -28.72 -2.96 2.27
C ASN A 42 -29.42 -4.11 3.03
N ASP A 43 -28.93 -5.35 2.88
CA ASP A 43 -29.59 -6.54 3.44
C ASP A 43 -29.18 -6.81 4.89
N LYS A 44 -27.95 -6.44 5.25
CA LYS A 44 -27.34 -6.71 6.57
C LYS A 44 -26.41 -5.58 6.97
N SER A 45 -26.72 -4.92 8.09
CA SER A 45 -25.83 -3.89 8.65
C SER A 45 -24.49 -4.48 9.08
N GLY A 46 -23.43 -3.69 8.92
CA GLY A 46 -22.06 -4.06 9.25
C GLY A 46 -21.36 -4.92 8.19
N GLN A 47 -22.02 -5.25 7.08
CA GLN A 47 -21.43 -6.03 5.99
C GLN A 47 -20.98 -5.13 4.83
N VAL A 48 -19.78 -5.37 4.31
CA VAL A 48 -19.29 -4.71 3.09
C VAL A 48 -20.00 -5.26 1.85
N ALA A 49 -20.47 -4.37 0.99
CA ALA A 49 -21.06 -4.68 -0.32
C ALA A 49 -20.22 -4.17 -1.49
N GLY A 50 -19.21 -3.34 -1.21
CA GLY A 50 -18.30 -2.83 -2.22
C GLY A 50 -17.31 -1.82 -1.68
N VAL A 51 -16.48 -1.32 -2.59
CA VAL A 51 -15.55 -0.21 -2.34
C VAL A 51 -15.81 0.86 -3.38
N ASN A 52 -16.03 2.09 -2.92
CA ASN A 52 -15.96 3.27 -3.78
C ASN A 52 -14.51 3.68 -3.90
N PHE A 53 -14.00 3.69 -5.13
CA PHE A 53 -12.68 4.17 -5.47
C PHE A 53 -12.77 5.54 -6.12
N GLU A 54 -11.73 6.35 -5.92
CA GLU A 54 -11.48 7.51 -6.76
C GLU A 54 -10.33 7.20 -7.71
N LYS A 55 -10.49 7.61 -8.97
CA LYS A 55 -9.41 7.58 -9.95
C LYS A 55 -8.32 8.58 -9.58
N THR A 56 -7.09 8.21 -9.90
CA THR A 56 -5.91 9.01 -9.59
C THR A 56 -5.04 9.19 -10.82
N THR A 57 -4.23 10.23 -10.81
CA THR A 57 -3.16 10.46 -11.78
C THR A 57 -1.85 10.70 -11.06
N LEU A 58 -0.72 10.45 -11.71
CA LEU A 58 0.59 10.74 -11.13
C LEU A 58 0.91 12.22 -11.31
N LYS A 59 1.24 12.89 -10.21
CA LYS A 59 1.86 14.23 -10.21
C LYS A 59 3.31 14.14 -9.79
N GLY A 60 4.13 15.06 -10.29
CA GLY A 60 5.59 15.10 -10.08
C GLY A 60 6.39 14.53 -11.24
N SER A 61 7.66 14.89 -11.30
CA SER A 61 8.56 14.52 -12.40
C SER A 61 8.89 13.04 -12.38
N ALA A 62 8.78 12.38 -13.54
CA ALA A 62 9.19 11.00 -13.69
C ALA A 62 10.70 10.85 -13.36
N GLY A 63 11.06 9.83 -12.59
CA GLY A 63 12.45 9.50 -12.24
C GLY A 63 13.01 10.24 -11.01
N ALA A 64 12.31 11.24 -10.46
CA ALA A 64 12.75 11.95 -9.25
C ALA A 64 12.43 11.21 -7.94
N GLY A 65 11.73 10.06 -8.00
CA GLY A 65 11.39 9.26 -6.82
C GLY A 65 10.32 9.87 -5.90
N ASN A 66 9.73 11.00 -6.28
CA ASN A 66 8.77 11.76 -5.48
C ASN A 66 7.38 11.89 -6.15
N GLN A 67 7.04 10.98 -7.07
CA GLN A 67 5.72 10.99 -7.68
C GLN A 67 4.64 10.64 -6.65
N ILE A 68 3.53 11.37 -6.71
CA ILE A 68 2.38 11.17 -5.83
C ILE A 68 1.13 10.88 -6.66
N ALA A 69 0.26 10.00 -6.14
CA ALA A 69 -1.06 9.78 -6.71
C ALA A 69 -2.00 10.91 -6.26
N ALA A 70 -2.49 11.70 -7.21
CA ALA A 70 -3.44 12.78 -6.99
C ALA A 70 -4.83 12.37 -7.49
N GLY A 71 -5.85 12.58 -6.67
CA GLY A 71 -7.25 12.33 -7.03
C GLY A 71 -7.69 13.19 -8.23
N THR A 72 -8.51 12.60 -9.10
CA THR A 72 -9.11 13.29 -10.25
C THR A 72 -10.51 13.83 -9.96
N GLY A 73 -11.13 13.44 -8.84
CA GLY A 73 -12.54 13.70 -8.55
C GLY A 73 -13.53 12.78 -9.28
N GLU A 74 -13.05 11.82 -10.07
CA GLU A 74 -13.89 10.79 -10.68
C GLU A 74 -13.95 9.56 -9.78
N TYR A 75 -15.17 9.04 -9.55
CA TYR A 75 -15.41 7.93 -8.64
C TYR A 75 -16.06 6.74 -9.34
N GLU A 76 -15.73 5.54 -8.89
CA GLU A 76 -16.35 4.30 -9.36
C GLU A 76 -16.53 3.30 -8.21
N ASP A 77 -17.59 2.49 -8.30
CA ASP A 77 -17.92 1.48 -7.31
C ASP A 77 -17.54 0.08 -7.80
N LEU A 78 -16.78 -0.66 -6.99
CA LEU A 78 -16.50 -2.07 -7.19
C LEU A 78 -17.28 -2.91 -6.17
N LYS A 79 -18.28 -3.65 -6.64
CA LYS A 79 -19.07 -4.58 -5.80
C LYS A 79 -18.19 -5.75 -5.34
N CYS A 80 -18.17 -5.99 -4.04
CA CYS A 80 -17.45 -7.11 -3.43
C CYS A 80 -17.97 -7.41 -2.03
N GLY A 81 -17.88 -8.68 -1.61
CA GLY A 81 -18.30 -9.13 -0.27
C GLY A 81 -17.15 -9.24 0.75
N LEU A 82 -15.91 -8.99 0.33
CA LEU A 82 -14.71 -9.06 1.18
C LEU A 82 -13.67 -8.04 0.70
N VAL A 83 -13.05 -7.35 1.65
CA VAL A 83 -11.95 -6.41 1.40
C VAL A 83 -10.78 -6.77 2.30
N LEU A 84 -9.60 -6.95 1.71
CA LEU A 84 -8.35 -7.21 2.42
C LEU A 84 -7.41 -5.99 2.23
N LYS A 85 -7.07 -5.31 3.33
CA LYS A 85 -6.12 -4.18 3.29
C LYS A 85 -4.69 -4.70 3.37
N SER A 86 -3.92 -4.49 2.31
CA SER A 86 -2.49 -4.85 2.24
C SER A 86 -1.62 -3.62 1.95
N ILE A 87 -1.76 -2.58 2.78
CA ILE A 87 -1.11 -1.27 2.59
C ILE A 87 0.09 -1.04 3.55
N GLY A 88 0.59 -2.11 4.17
CA GLY A 88 1.65 -2.07 5.16
C GLY A 88 1.14 -2.15 6.59
N TYR A 89 2.09 -2.33 7.52
CA TYR A 89 1.85 -2.46 8.96
C TYR A 89 2.60 -1.36 9.70
N LYS A 90 2.10 -1.00 10.89
CA LYS A 90 2.81 -0.17 11.86
C LYS A 90 2.98 -0.96 13.14
N SER A 91 4.10 -0.75 13.82
CA SER A 91 4.31 -1.32 15.16
C SER A 91 3.40 -0.61 16.15
N ILE A 92 3.19 -1.24 17.30
CA ILE A 92 2.57 -0.60 18.47
C ILE A 92 3.68 -0.15 19.44
N PRO A 93 3.48 0.96 20.18
CA PRO A 93 4.43 1.36 21.20
C PRO A 93 4.55 0.28 22.28
N VAL A 94 5.75 0.15 22.83
CA VAL A 94 6.05 -0.76 23.95
C VAL A 94 6.48 0.10 25.13
N ASP A 95 5.91 -0.18 26.30
CA ASP A 95 6.19 0.60 27.51
C ASP A 95 7.70 0.62 27.83
N GLY A 96 8.20 1.82 28.12
CA GLY A 96 9.62 2.05 28.40
C GLY A 96 10.52 2.20 27.17
N LEU A 97 9.97 2.12 25.94
CA LEU A 97 10.73 2.40 24.71
C LEU A 97 10.26 3.70 24.03
N PRO A 98 11.19 4.46 23.43
CA PRO A 98 10.81 5.58 22.58
C PRO A 98 10.11 5.09 21.31
N PHE A 99 9.19 5.91 20.80
CA PHE A 99 8.35 5.53 19.65
C PHE A 99 8.08 6.73 18.74
N ASP A 100 8.41 6.58 17.46
CA ASP A 100 8.01 7.54 16.42
C ASP A 100 6.61 7.16 15.93
N TYR A 101 5.59 7.90 16.37
CA TYR A 101 4.19 7.67 16.00
C TYR A 101 3.90 7.93 14.52
N SER A 102 4.67 8.83 13.88
CA SER A 102 4.51 9.13 12.45
C SER A 102 4.93 7.92 11.62
N LYS A 103 6.11 7.36 11.91
CA LYS A 103 6.67 6.20 11.20
C LYS A 103 6.18 4.85 11.72
N GLY A 104 5.67 4.79 12.96
CA GLY A 104 5.20 3.55 13.60
C GLY A 104 6.32 2.58 13.96
N VAL A 105 7.47 3.10 14.41
CA VAL A 105 8.68 2.32 14.71
C VAL A 105 9.39 2.84 15.97
N VAL A 106 10.18 1.99 16.60
CA VAL A 106 11.17 2.39 17.61
C VAL A 106 12.36 3.04 16.89
N PRO A 107 12.74 4.29 17.22
CA PRO A 107 13.89 4.95 16.60
C PRO A 107 15.17 4.15 16.83
N ASN A 108 15.94 3.91 15.77
CA ASN A 108 17.17 3.13 15.88
C ASN A 108 18.22 3.52 14.83
N ILE A 109 19.50 3.27 15.15
CA ILE A 109 20.63 3.33 14.21
C ILE A 109 21.20 1.92 14.08
N ARG A 110 21.05 1.31 12.89
CA ARG A 110 21.53 -0.06 12.60
C ARG A 110 21.03 -1.09 13.63
N GLY A 111 19.78 -0.94 14.08
CA GLY A 111 19.16 -1.80 15.07
C GLY A 111 19.41 -1.39 16.53
N ARG A 112 20.30 -0.44 16.84
CA ARG A 112 20.44 0.10 18.21
C ARG A 112 19.35 1.10 18.51
N VAL A 113 18.55 0.84 19.54
CA VAL A 113 17.49 1.75 19.97
C VAL A 113 18.11 3.07 20.44
N LEU A 114 17.51 4.20 20.05
CA LEU A 114 17.89 5.53 20.55
C LEU A 114 17.18 5.84 21.87
N SER A 115 17.72 6.72 22.70
CA SER A 115 17.14 7.10 24.00
C SER A 115 15.92 8.00 23.88
N SER A 116 15.84 8.76 22.81
CA SER A 116 14.66 9.53 22.44
C SER A 116 14.58 9.68 20.93
N SER A 117 13.45 10.18 20.44
CA SER A 117 13.23 10.45 19.02
C SER A 117 14.13 11.56 18.47
N ASP A 118 14.63 12.43 19.33
CA ASP A 118 15.32 13.68 18.97
C ASP A 118 16.83 13.64 19.24
N VAL A 119 17.33 12.58 19.88
CA VAL A 119 18.73 12.45 20.29
C VAL A 119 19.32 11.16 19.71
N ASP A 120 20.39 11.28 18.93
CA ASP A 120 21.15 10.16 18.35
C ASP A 120 22.05 9.46 19.39
N GLN A 121 21.58 9.32 20.62
CA GLN A 121 22.28 8.60 21.68
C GLN A 121 21.66 7.21 21.85
N PRO A 122 22.41 6.13 21.58
CA PRO A 122 21.89 4.78 21.73
C PRO A 122 21.61 4.44 23.19
N GLU A 123 20.47 3.80 23.44
CA GLU A 123 20.22 3.12 24.69
C GLU A 123 21.15 1.90 24.83
N THR A 124 21.65 1.70 26.03
CA THR A 124 22.57 0.60 26.30
C THR A 124 21.78 -0.69 26.46
N GLY A 125 22.16 -1.73 25.70
CA GLY A 125 21.56 -3.07 25.80
C GLY A 125 20.27 -3.26 25.00
N LEU A 126 19.71 -2.22 24.38
CA LEU A 126 18.47 -2.31 23.61
C LEU A 126 18.72 -2.37 22.10
N TRP A 127 18.08 -3.35 21.47
CA TRP A 127 18.15 -3.58 20.03
C TRP A 127 16.78 -3.89 19.44
N GLN A 128 16.55 -3.43 18.21
CA GLN A 128 15.39 -3.78 17.40
C GLN A 128 15.86 -4.62 16.20
N ALA A 129 15.17 -5.74 15.97
CA ALA A 129 15.32 -6.56 14.78
C ALA A 129 13.93 -6.82 14.17
N PHE A 130 13.87 -6.86 12.84
CA PHE A 130 12.68 -7.29 12.13
C PHE A 130 12.85 -8.75 11.73
N LEU A 131 11.94 -9.61 12.18
CA LEU A 131 11.86 -10.98 11.72
C LEU A 131 11.34 -10.97 10.28
N LYS A 132 12.24 -11.22 9.33
CA LYS A 132 11.86 -11.49 7.94
C LYS A 132 11.57 -12.99 7.86
N THR A 133 10.30 -13.36 7.79
CA THR A 133 9.86 -14.72 7.45
C THR A 133 10.09 -15.01 5.99
#